data_AF-A0A178N0V1-F1
#
_entry.id   AF-A0A178N0V1-F1
#
_cell.length_a   1.000
_cell.length_b   1.000
_cell.length_c   1.000
_cell.angle_alpha   90.00
_cell.angle_beta   90.00
_cell.angle_gamma   90.00
#
_symmetry.space_group_name_H-M   'P 1'
#
loop_
_entity.id
_entity.type
_entity.pdbx_description
1 polymer ?
#
loop_
_entity_poly.entity_id
_entity_poly.type
_entity_poly.pdbx_seq_one_letter_code
_entity_poly.pdbx_strand_id
1 'polypeptide(L)'
;MRRLVILTIAVLTALPAVAQEEAATLRLACKADNPTLEAGPFAFSIDEKRGEASETVSGKNYGVMSYRDGFGLYDPAAGRSALVFRIDRVSGRFARIDKQIKVEGSCEKVERKF
;
A
#
# COMPACT_ATOMS: atom_id res chain seq x y z
N MET A 1 -44.58 -37.68 39.11
CA MET A 1 -43.71 -37.65 37.90
C MET A 1 -43.84 -36.27 37.24
N ARG A 2 -42.72 -35.78 36.68
CA ARG A 2 -42.58 -34.64 35.74
C ARG A 2 -42.66 -33.20 36.29
N ARG A 3 -41.48 -32.72 36.66
CA ARG A 3 -41.04 -31.32 36.49
C ARG A 3 -41.16 -30.94 35.01
N LEU A 4 -41.65 -29.75 34.68
CA LEU A 4 -41.28 -29.09 33.43
C LEU A 4 -40.87 -27.66 33.71
N VAL A 5 -39.64 -27.38 33.26
CA VAL A 5 -38.83 -26.20 33.46
C VAL A 5 -39.23 -25.14 32.44
N ILE A 6 -39.38 -23.91 32.92
CA ILE A 6 -39.54 -22.69 32.12
C ILE A 6 -38.23 -22.48 31.34
N LEU A 7 -38.29 -22.41 30.01
CA LEU A 7 -37.16 -21.98 29.19
C LEU A 7 -37.58 -20.77 28.35
N THR A 8 -37.29 -19.59 28.88
CA THR A 8 -37.42 -18.30 28.19
C THR A 8 -36.28 -18.20 27.18
N ILE A 9 -36.59 -18.27 25.89
CA ILE A 9 -35.59 -18.10 24.82
C ILE A 9 -35.42 -16.59 24.60
N ALA A 10 -34.32 -16.03 25.11
CA ALA A 10 -33.85 -14.71 24.73
C ALA A 10 -33.17 -14.81 23.35
N VAL A 11 -33.82 -14.29 22.31
CA VAL A 11 -33.21 -14.15 20.98
C VAL A 11 -32.30 -12.92 21.02
N LEU A 12 -31.00 -13.16 21.20
CA LEU A 12 -29.96 -12.15 21.08
C LEU A 12 -29.70 -11.92 19.57
N THR A 13 -30.27 -10.86 19.00
CA THR A 13 -29.95 -10.45 17.62
C THR A 13 -28.54 -9.85 17.59
N ALA A 14 -27.57 -10.66 17.17
CA ALA A 14 -26.22 -10.19 16.89
C ALA A 14 -26.26 -9.25 15.66
N LEU A 15 -25.98 -7.96 15.89
CA LEU A 15 -25.64 -7.03 14.82
C LEU A 15 -24.38 -7.54 14.12
N PRO A 16 -24.32 -7.61 12.78
CA PRO A 16 -23.06 -7.89 12.11
C PRO A 16 -22.11 -6.72 12.39
N ALA A 17 -21.01 -7.02 13.08
CA ALA A 17 -19.92 -6.09 13.23
C ALA A 17 -19.49 -5.64 11.83
N VAL A 18 -19.64 -4.35 11.54
CA VAL A 18 -19.00 -3.73 10.39
C VAL A 18 -17.50 -3.87 10.64
N ALA A 19 -16.88 -4.88 10.04
CA ALA A 19 -15.45 -4.87 9.87
C ALA A 19 -15.16 -3.63 9.04
N GLN A 20 -14.82 -2.52 9.70
CA GLN A 20 -14.26 -1.36 9.05
C GLN A 20 -12.97 -1.88 8.40
N GLU A 21 -13.06 -2.13 7.11
CA GLU A 21 -11.94 -2.47 6.26
C GLU A 21 -11.08 -1.21 6.19
N GLU A 22 -10.27 -0.99 7.25
CA GLU A 22 -9.29 0.06 7.33
C GLU A 22 -8.54 0.01 6.00
N ALA A 23 -8.66 1.07 5.19
CA ALA A 23 -7.97 1.13 3.92
C ALA A 23 -6.49 0.95 4.23
N ALA A 24 -6.00 -0.28 3.99
CA ALA A 24 -4.71 -0.69 4.50
C ALA A 24 -3.66 0.09 3.71
N THR A 25 -3.23 1.23 4.25
CA THR A 25 -2.17 2.02 3.66
C THR A 25 -0.91 1.16 3.63
N LEU A 26 -0.48 0.78 2.44
CA LEU A 26 0.74 0.02 2.23
C LEU A 26 1.92 0.94 2.49
N ARG A 27 2.79 0.54 3.42
CA ARG A 27 4.04 1.25 3.69
C ARG A 27 5.19 0.45 3.14
N LEU A 28 6.02 1.09 2.31
CA LEU A 28 7.20 0.48 1.72
C LEU A 28 8.45 1.29 2.08
N ALA A 29 9.53 0.59 2.38
CA ALA A 29 10.88 1.14 2.39
C ALA A 29 11.66 0.52 1.23
N CYS A 30 12.20 1.34 0.34
CA CYS A 30 12.87 0.90 -0.86
C CYS A 30 14.30 1.44 -0.92
N LYS A 31 15.22 0.65 -1.47
CA LYS A 31 16.63 1.01 -1.64
C LYS A 31 17.10 0.67 -3.05
N ALA A 32 17.80 1.59 -3.70
CA ALA A 32 18.43 1.31 -4.98
C ALA A 32 19.53 0.24 -4.82
N ASP A 33 19.68 -0.62 -5.82
CA ASP A 33 20.77 -1.62 -5.84
C ASP A 33 22.13 -0.93 -6.00
N ASN A 34 22.16 0.19 -6.72
CA ASN A 34 23.33 1.02 -6.90
C ASN A 34 23.11 2.42 -6.29
N PRO A 35 23.60 2.67 -5.07
CA PRO A 35 23.39 3.94 -4.37
C PRO A 35 24.13 5.12 -5.01
N THR A 36 25.08 4.87 -5.93
CA THR A 36 25.76 5.94 -6.69
C THR A 36 24.84 6.55 -7.75
N LEU A 37 23.89 5.78 -8.27
CA LEU A 37 22.89 6.28 -9.23
C LEU A 37 21.74 7.00 -8.53
N GLU A 38 21.45 6.62 -7.28
CA GLU A 38 20.38 7.20 -6.48
C GLU A 38 20.69 7.06 -4.98
N ALA A 39 20.99 8.17 -4.32
CA ALA A 39 21.53 8.18 -2.96
C ALA A 39 20.47 8.00 -1.84
N GLY A 40 19.20 7.81 -2.17
CA GLY A 40 18.11 7.82 -1.21
C GLY A 40 17.51 6.44 -0.92
N PRO A 41 17.28 6.08 0.35
CA PRO A 41 16.18 5.17 0.64
C PRO A 41 14.86 5.92 0.39
N PHE A 42 13.98 5.31 -0.38
CA PHE A 42 12.63 5.82 -0.57
C PHE A 42 11.73 5.20 0.51
N ALA A 43 10.82 5.99 1.06
CA ALA A 43 9.77 5.47 1.93
C ALA A 43 8.43 5.94 1.38
N PHE A 44 7.54 5.00 1.07
CA PHE A 44 6.24 5.32 0.48
C PHE A 44 5.11 4.93 1.42
N SER A 45 4.09 5.78 1.51
CA SER A 45 2.76 5.45 2.03
C SER A 45 1.79 5.45 0.86
N ILE A 46 1.16 4.31 0.59
CA ILE A 46 0.35 4.09 -0.61
C ILE A 46 -1.06 3.68 -0.20
N ASP A 47 -2.05 4.44 -0.65
CA ASP A 47 -3.45 4.10 -0.58
C ASP A 47 -3.94 3.74 -1.99
N GLU A 48 -3.90 2.45 -2.31
CA GLU A 48 -4.33 1.95 -3.62
C GLU A 48 -5.82 2.15 -3.87
N LYS A 49 -6.65 2.17 -2.82
CA LYS A 49 -8.10 2.39 -2.96
C LYS A 49 -8.39 3.82 -3.38
N ARG A 50 -7.65 4.78 -2.83
CA ARG A 50 -7.73 6.20 -3.22
C ARG A 50 -6.94 6.53 -4.48
N GLY A 51 -6.02 5.67 -4.89
CA GLY A 51 -5.14 5.94 -6.02
C GLY A 51 -4.07 6.99 -5.69
N GLU A 52 -3.65 7.07 -4.42
CA GLU A 52 -2.77 8.11 -3.90
C GLU A 52 -1.56 7.50 -3.20
N ALA A 53 -0.40 8.12 -3.36
CA ALA A 53 0.80 7.77 -2.59
C ALA A 53 1.60 9.02 -2.21
N SER A 54 2.33 8.93 -1.12
CA SER A 54 3.28 9.96 -0.70
C SER A 54 4.63 9.33 -0.39
N GLU A 55 5.70 9.99 -0.79
CA GLU A 55 7.05 9.66 -0.39
C GLU A 55 7.40 10.44 0.88
N THR A 56 7.61 9.71 1.98
CA THR A 56 7.77 10.28 3.33
C THR A 56 9.00 11.17 3.44
N VAL A 57 10.09 10.84 2.75
CA VAL A 57 11.37 11.58 2.88
C VAL A 57 11.31 12.91 2.14
N SER A 58 10.80 12.93 0.91
CA SER A 58 10.72 14.13 0.09
C SER A 58 9.43 14.94 0.30
N GLY A 59 8.38 14.30 0.87
CA GLY A 59 7.03 14.85 0.92
C GLY A 59 6.32 14.87 -0.44
N LYS A 60 6.92 14.29 -1.49
CA LYS A 60 6.33 14.30 -2.83
C LYS A 60 5.10 13.38 -2.87
N ASN A 61 4.02 13.89 -3.46
CA ASN A 61 2.80 13.12 -3.71
C ASN A 61 2.80 12.55 -5.13
N TYR A 62 2.19 11.38 -5.26
CA TYR A 62 2.06 10.63 -6.50
C TYR A 62 0.64 10.13 -6.66
N GLY A 63 0.21 9.98 -7.91
CA GLY A 63 -0.93 9.13 -8.20
C GLY A 63 -0.50 7.67 -8.32
N VAL A 64 -1.42 6.75 -8.03
CA VAL A 64 -1.18 5.31 -8.06
C VAL A 64 -1.95 4.68 -9.21
N MET A 65 -1.29 3.82 -9.96
CA MET A 65 -1.90 2.99 -10.98
C MET A 65 -1.60 1.53 -10.70
N SER A 66 -2.63 0.75 -10.38
CA SER A 66 -2.48 -0.67 -10.08
C SER A 66 -2.29 -1.51 -11.35
N TYR A 67 -1.45 -2.53 -11.24
CA TYR A 67 -1.24 -3.58 -12.22
C TYR A 67 -1.53 -4.94 -11.59
N ARG A 68 -1.56 -6.00 -12.40
CA ARG A 68 -1.80 -7.37 -11.92
C ARG A 68 -0.78 -7.81 -10.86
N ASP A 69 0.48 -7.44 -11.03
CA ASP A 69 1.64 -7.87 -10.25
C ASP A 69 2.21 -6.77 -9.35
N GLY A 70 1.64 -5.57 -9.37
CA GLY A 70 2.32 -4.41 -8.80
C GLY A 70 1.52 -3.14 -8.92
N PHE A 71 2.21 -2.01 -8.88
CA PHE A 71 1.64 -0.70 -9.13
C PHE A 71 2.72 0.27 -9.62
N GLY A 72 2.28 1.33 -10.29
CA GLY A 72 3.11 2.44 -10.72
C GLY A 72 2.74 3.70 -9.95
N LEU A 73 3.75 4.51 -9.65
CA LEU A 73 3.59 5.85 -9.10
C LEU A 73 3.83 6.85 -10.22
N TYR A 74 2.86 7.72 -10.51
CA TYR A 74 2.97 8.74 -11.56
C TYR A 74 2.91 10.14 -10.98
N ASP A 75 3.46 11.11 -11.71
CA ASP A 75 3.37 12.52 -11.34
C ASP A 75 1.98 13.07 -11.70
N PRO A 76 1.12 13.42 -10.72
CA PRO A 76 -0.24 13.84 -11.00
C PRO A 76 -0.30 15.17 -11.77
N ALA A 77 0.71 16.03 -11.66
CA ALA A 77 0.76 17.29 -12.38
C ALA A 77 1.06 17.10 -13.88
N ALA A 78 1.80 16.04 -14.23
CA ALA A 78 2.12 15.69 -15.62
C ALA A 78 1.18 14.62 -16.22
N GLY A 79 0.22 14.12 -15.43
CA GLY A 79 -0.79 13.16 -15.85
C GLY A 79 -0.35 11.69 -15.75
N ARG A 80 -1.30 10.78 -16.00
CA ARG A 80 -1.14 9.32 -15.77
C ARG A 80 -0.03 8.65 -16.58
N SER A 81 0.38 9.24 -17.70
CA SER A 81 1.48 8.74 -18.54
C SER A 81 2.86 9.06 -17.96
N ALA A 82 2.96 10.04 -17.05
CA ALA A 82 4.21 10.45 -16.42
C ALA A 82 4.58 9.53 -15.25
N LEU A 83 4.81 8.25 -15.55
CA LEU A 83 5.27 7.28 -14.56
C LEU A 83 6.67 7.62 -14.03
N VAL A 84 6.79 7.62 -12.71
CA VAL A 84 8.04 7.88 -11.98
C VAL A 84 8.61 6.58 -11.44
N PHE A 85 7.77 5.76 -10.80
CA PHE A 85 8.18 4.48 -10.24
C PHE A 85 7.31 3.34 -10.74
N ARG A 86 7.89 2.15 -10.85
CA ARG A 86 7.17 0.87 -10.91
C ARG A 86 7.62 0.00 -9.76
N ILE A 87 6.67 -0.63 -9.08
CA ILE A 87 6.90 -1.50 -7.93
C ILE A 87 6.17 -2.82 -8.18
N ASP A 88 6.92 -3.91 -8.19
CA ASP A 88 6.42 -5.28 -8.24
C ASP A 88 6.17 -5.77 -6.82
N ARG A 89 4.92 -6.18 -6.54
CA ARG A 89 4.50 -6.65 -5.21
C ARG A 89 4.94 -8.08 -4.91
N VAL A 90 5.16 -8.89 -5.94
CA VAL A 90 5.51 -10.30 -5.82
C VAL A 90 7.00 -10.44 -5.51
N SER A 91 7.85 -9.76 -6.28
CA SER A 91 9.30 -9.82 -6.09
C SER A 91 9.84 -8.74 -5.14
N GLY A 92 9.01 -7.76 -4.77
CA GLY A 92 9.45 -6.60 -4.00
C GLY A 92 10.49 -5.77 -4.76
N ARG A 93 10.48 -5.78 -6.09
CA ARG A 93 11.44 -4.99 -6.90
C ARG A 93 10.82 -3.64 -7.21
N PHE A 94 11.63 -2.60 -7.26
CA PHE A 94 11.20 -1.34 -7.86
C PHE A 94 12.17 -0.85 -8.93
N ALA A 95 11.63 -0.01 -9.81
CA ALA A 95 12.39 0.75 -10.77
C ALA A 95 11.91 2.20 -10.78
N ARG A 96 12.86 3.14 -10.73
CA ARG A 96 12.64 4.55 -11.06
C ARG A 96 12.88 4.75 -12.55
N ILE A 97 11.89 5.29 -13.25
CA ILE A 97 11.81 5.31 -14.72
C ILE A 97 11.56 6.70 -15.32
N ASP A 98 11.43 7.74 -14.50
CA ASP A 98 11.36 9.14 -14.96
C ASP A 98 12.71 9.68 -15.45
N LYS A 99 13.81 9.02 -15.08
CA LYS A 99 15.17 9.41 -15.47
C LYS A 99 15.62 8.68 -16.73
N GLN A 100 16.58 9.28 -17.45
CA GLN A 100 17.23 8.65 -18.61
C GLN A 100 17.93 7.34 -18.24
N ILE A 101 18.47 7.24 -17.03
CA ILE A 101 19.06 6.03 -16.49
C ILE A 101 18.02 5.39 -15.56
N LYS A 102 17.61 4.17 -15.91
CA LYS A 102 16.75 3.35 -15.06
C LYS A 102 17.50 3.01 -13.79
N VAL A 103 16.93 3.36 -12.64
CA VAL A 103 17.45 2.94 -11.33
C VAL A 103 16.58 1.79 -10.85
N GLU A 104 17.20 0.67 -10.48
CA GLU A 104 16.50 -0.47 -9.92
C GLU A 104 16.85 -0.66 -8.45
N GLY A 105 15.99 -1.37 -7.73
CA GLY A 105 16.18 -1.68 -6.33
C GLY A 105 15.15 -2.64 -5.77
N SER A 106 15.14 -2.75 -4.45
CA SER A 106 14.18 -3.57 -3.70
C SER A 106 13.36 -2.73 -2.73
N CYS A 107 12.11 -3.11 -2.51
CA CYS A 107 11.19 -2.58 -1.52
C CYS A 107 10.81 -3.68 -0.53
N GLU A 108 10.70 -3.30 0.73
CA GLU A 108 10.21 -4.15 1.81
C GLU A 108 8.98 -3.48 2.45
N LYS A 109 7.98 -4.31 2.83
CA LYS A 109 6.81 -3.83 3.55
C LYS A 109 7.20 -3.47 4.97
N VAL A 110 6.88 -2.26 5.40
CA VAL A 110 7.13 -1.78 6.76
C VAL A 110 5.83 -1.90 7.56
N GLU A 111 5.80 -2.85 8.49
CA GLU A 111 4.70 -2.94 9.45
C GLU A 111 4.84 -1.85 10.53
N ARG A 112 3.72 -1.25 10.96
CA ARG A 112 3.75 -0.39 12.15
C ARG A 112 4.01 -1.29 13.34
N LYS A 113 5.14 -1.12 14.03
CA LYS A 113 5.29 -1.60 15.40
C LYS A 113 4.40 -0.72 16.27
N PHE A 114 3.34 -1.29 16.81
CA PHE A 114 2.48 -0.68 17.82
C PHE A 114 3.10 -0.82 19.20
#